data_AF-A0A3B1DHD0-F1
#
_entry.id   AF-A0A3B1DHD0-F1
#
_cell.length_a   1.000
_cell.length_b   1.000
_cell.length_c   1.000
_cell.angle_alpha   90.00
_cell.angle_beta   90.00
_cell.angle_gamma   90.00
#
_symmetry.space_group_name_H-M   'P 1'
#
loop_
_entity.id
_entity.type
_entity.pdbx_description
1 polymer ?
#
loop_
_entity_poly.entity_id
_entity_poly.type
_entity_poly.pdbx_seq_one_letter_code
_entity_poly.pdbx_strand_id
1 'polypeptide(L)' 'MIKIDISLAIAIFLCIFCFLVFIVWIFYNYHGKATIGKIECLKQCTYCSYVFFNYSEEHEYVCPQCKSYLQKGKG' A
#
# COMPACT_ATOMS: atom_id res chain seq x y z
N MET A 1 -26.60 4.43 42.21
CA MET A 1 -25.97 5.70 41.80
C MET A 1 -24.50 5.39 41.54
N ILE A 2 -24.12 5.21 40.27
CA ILE A 2 -22.74 4.85 39.92
C ILE A 2 -21.88 6.09 40.17
N LYS A 3 -21.15 6.10 41.27
CA LYS A 3 -20.13 7.10 41.56
C LYS A 3 -18.93 6.75 40.70
N ILE A 4 -18.77 7.44 39.58
CA ILE A 4 -17.59 7.29 38.74
C ILE A 4 -16.45 7.96 39.49
N ASP A 5 -15.52 7.16 39.99
CA ASP A 5 -14.28 7.66 40.59
C ASP A 5 -13.50 8.44 39.54
N ILE A 6 -12.93 9.59 39.93
CA ILE A 6 -12.15 10.44 39.02
C ILE A 6 -11.01 9.64 38.39
N SER A 7 -10.40 8.73 39.15
CA SER A 7 -9.38 7.79 38.68
C SER A 7 -9.89 6.88 37.56
N LEU A 8 -11.14 6.40 37.65
CA LEU A 8 -11.76 5.58 36.61
C LEU A 8 -11.98 6.40 35.33
N ALA A 9 -12.46 7.64 35.46
CA ALA A 9 -12.69 8.52 34.33
C ALA A 9 -11.38 8.83 33.57
N ILE A 10 -10.29 9.10 34.30
CA ILE A 10 -8.96 9.34 33.72
C ILE A 10 -8.44 8.08 33.02
N ALA A 11 -8.59 6.90 33.64
CA ALA A 11 -8.16 5.65 33.05
C ALA A 11 -8.89 5.34 31.74
N ILE A 12 -10.22 5.54 31.70
CA ILE A 12 -11.02 5.35 30.48
C ILE A 12 -10.58 6.33 29.39
N PHE A 13 -10.37 7.59 29.74
CA PHE A 13 -9.91 8.60 28.79
C PHE A 13 -8.56 8.21 28.17
N LEU A 14 -7.57 7.85 28.99
CA LEU A 14 -6.26 7.43 28.50
C LEU A 14 -6.35 6.17 27.63
N CYS A 15 -7.16 5.19 28.02
CA CYS A 15 -7.39 4.00 27.22
C CYS A 15 -7.93 4.35 25.84
N ILE A 16 -8.95 5.22 25.75
CA ILE A 16 -9.53 5.65 24.47
C ILE A 16 -8.45 6.30 23.59
N PHE A 17 -7.64 7.20 24.14
CA PHE A 17 -6.55 7.83 23.39
C PHE A 17 -5.53 6.82 22.87
N CYS A 18 -5.10 5.87 23.71
CA CYS A 18 -4.23 4.78 23.28
C CYS A 18 -4.86 3.96 22.16
N PHE A 19 -6.13 3.57 22.28
CA PHE A 19 -6.85 2.84 21.25
C PHE A 19 -6.92 3.61 19.92
N LEU A 20 -7.19 4.92 19.96
CA LEU A 20 -7.20 5.75 18.76
C LEU A 20 -5.83 5.79 18.07
N VAL A 21 -4.74 5.97 18.84
CA VAL A 21 -3.38 5.94 18.31
C VAL A 21 -3.08 4.58 17.66
N PHE A 22 -3.46 3.48 18.32
CA PHE A 22 -3.30 2.13 17.77
C PHE A 22 -4.09 1.93 16.47
N ILE A 23 -5.35 2.36 16.41
CA ILE A 23 -6.19 2.24 15.21
C ILE A 23 -5.59 3.05 14.06
N VAL A 24 -5.17 4.29 14.30
CA VAL A 24 -4.52 5.13 13.27
C VAL A 24 -3.23 4.49 12.78
N TRP A 25 -2.41 3.97 13.69
CA TRP A 25 -1.15 3.30 13.34
C TRP A 25 -1.38 2.05 12.49
N ILE A 26 -2.37 1.22 12.86
CA ILE A 26 -2.77 0.04 12.09
C ILE A 26 -3.29 0.47 10.72
N PHE A 27 -4.19 1.46 10.65
CA PHE A 27 -4.76 1.93 9.38
C PHE A 27 -3.67 2.45 8.44
N TYR A 28 -2.71 3.23 8.95
CA TYR A 28 -1.61 3.75 8.15
C TYR A 28 -0.68 2.65 7.65
N ASN A 29 -0.29 1.69 8.51
CA ASN A 29 0.55 0.57 8.10
C ASN A 29 -0.17 -0.41 7.17
N TYR A 30 -1.47 -0.62 7.39
CA TYR A 30 -2.28 -1.48 6.55
C TYR A 30 -2.48 -0.86 5.15
N HIS A 31 -2.78 0.44 5.08
CA HIS A 31 -2.88 1.16 3.82
C HIS A 31 -1.52 1.31 3.11
N GLY A 32 -0.42 1.35 3.86
CA GLY A 32 0.94 1.30 3.31
C GLY A 32 1.19 0.03 2.47
N LYS A 33 0.60 -1.11 2.85
CA LYS A 33 0.70 -2.36 2.08
C LYS A 33 -0.09 -2.35 0.77
N ALA A 34 -1.16 -1.56 0.65
CA ALA A 34 -1.84 -1.36 -0.64
C ALA A 34 -0.96 -0.64 -1.66
N THR A 35 0.04 0.12 -1.19
CA THR A 35 1.02 0.82 -2.05
C THR A 35 2.10 -0.11 -2.61
N ILE A 36 2.31 -1.30 -2.00
CA ILE A 36 3.26 -2.30 -2.49
C ILE A 36 2.78 -2.89 -3.84
N GLY A 37 1.47 -2.92 -4.09
CA GLY A 37 0.89 -3.28 -5.39
C GLY A 37 1.28 -2.33 -6.53
N LYS A 38 1.68 -1.08 -6.26
CA LYS A 38 2.19 -0.17 -7.30
C LYS A 38 3.58 -0.54 -7.80
N ILE A 39 4.33 -1.34 -7.05
CA ILE A 39 5.68 -1.76 -7.44
C ILE A 39 5.60 -2.84 -8.54
N GLU A 40 4.51 -3.60 -8.60
CA GLU A 40 4.26 -4.58 -9.67
C GLU A 40 4.01 -3.92 -11.06
N CYS A 41 3.76 -2.61 -11.10
CA CYS A 41 3.62 -1.86 -12.35
C CYS A 41 4.98 -1.51 -13.00
N LEU A 42 6.10 -1.72 -12.31
CA LEU A 42 7.44 -1.50 -12.87
C LEU A 42 7.86 -2.70 -13.70
N LYS A 43 7.87 -2.54 -15.03
CA LYS A 43 8.41 -3.55 -15.93
C LYS A 43 9.74 -3.08 -16.51
N GLN A 44 10.72 -3.97 -16.48
CA GLN A 44 11.98 -3.80 -17.18
C GLN A 44 11.91 -4.49 -18.53
N CYS A 45 12.32 -3.80 -19.60
CA CYS A 45 12.44 -4.40 -20.91
C CYS A 45 13.66 -5.32 -20.97
N THR A 46 13.48 -6.59 -21.35
CA THR A 46 14.58 -7.57 -21.47
C THR A 46 15.59 -7.23 -22.57
N TYR A 47 15.20 -6.41 -23.55
CA TYR A 47 16.05 -6.09 -24.71
C TYR A 47 16.90 -4.84 -24.52
N CYS A 48 16.30 -3.77 -24.01
CA CYS A 48 17.01 -2.49 -23.81
C CYS A 48 17.29 -2.17 -22.34
N SER A 49 16.87 -3.03 -21.41
CA SER A 49 16.99 -2.84 -19.96
C SER A 49 16.32 -1.56 -19.42
N TYR A 50 15.52 -0.88 -20.24
CA TYR A 50 14.75 0.29 -19.85
C TYR A 50 13.62 -0.11 -18.88
N VAL A 51 13.55 0.59 -17.75
CA VAL A 51 12.51 0.39 -16.73
C VAL A 51 11.41 1.41 -16.96
N PHE A 52 10.17 0.96 -17.08
CA PHE A 52 9.02 1.82 -17.28
C PHE A 52 7.82 1.35 -16.48
N PHE A 53 6.95 2.32 -16.15
CA PHE A 53 5.67 2.03 -15.50
C PHE A 53 4.65 1.62 -16.56
N ASN A 54 4.05 0.45 -16.39
CA ASN A 54 2.91 0.03 -17.20
C ASN A 54 1.65 0.02 -16.34
N TYR A 55 0.79 1.02 -16.55
CA TYR A 55 -0.52 1.14 -15.89
C TYR A 55 -1.65 0.47 -16.69
N SER A 56 -1.35 -0.18 -17.82
CA SER A 56 -2.35 -0.68 -18.77
C SER A 56 -2.48 -2.19 -18.63
N GLU A 57 -3.58 -2.66 -18.04
CA GLU A 57 -3.84 -4.08 -17.80
C GLU A 57 -4.26 -4.86 -19.07
N GLU A 58 -4.61 -4.20 -20.18
CA GLU A 58 -5.31 -4.89 -21.27
C GLU A 58 -4.66 -4.86 -22.66
N HIS A 59 -3.77 -3.93 -23.02
CA HIS A 59 -3.31 -3.86 -24.41
C HIS A 59 -1.81 -3.64 -24.55
N GLU A 60 -1.14 -4.71 -25.00
CA GLU A 60 0.18 -4.79 -25.63
C GLU A 60 1.39 -4.19 -24.87
N TYR A 61 2.22 -5.07 -24.33
CA TYR A 61 3.47 -4.71 -23.67
C TYR A 61 4.56 -4.31 -24.69
N VAL A 62 4.48 -3.11 -25.25
CA VAL A 62 5.51 -2.56 -26.14
C VAL A 62 6.41 -1.61 -25.35
N CYS A 63 7.73 -1.82 -25.42
CA CYS A 63 8.67 -0.90 -24.79
C CYS A 63 8.67 0.47 -25.52
N PRO A 64 8.55 1.62 -24.81
CA PRO A 64 8.52 2.93 -25.46
C PRO A 64 9.84 3.29 -26.16
N GLN A 65 10.98 2.73 -25.70
CA GLN A 65 12.29 3.07 -26.22
C GLN A 65 12.68 2.22 -27.43
N CYS A 66 12.56 0.89 -27.34
CA CYS A 66 12.99 -0.02 -28.41
C CYS A 66 11.85 -0.65 -29.21
N LYS A 67 10.59 -0.39 -28.83
CA LYS A 67 9.38 -0.97 -29.46
C LYS A 67 9.35 -2.50 -29.50
N SER A 68 10.18 -3.16 -28.69
CA SER A 68 10.14 -4.62 -28.57
C SER A 68 8.90 -5.07 -27.82
N TYR A 69 8.27 -6.14 -28.28
CA TYR A 69 7.18 -6.81 -27.57
C TYR A 69 7.73 -7.59 -26.38
N LEU A 70 7.27 -7.26 -25.17
CA LEU A 70 7.56 -8.05 -23.98
C LEU A 70 6.56 -9.22 -23.97
N GLN A 71 7.05 -10.43 -24.25
CA GLN A 71 6.24 -11.62 -24.18
C GLN A 71 5.81 -11.84 -22.71
N LYS A 72 4.50 -11.99 -22.47
CA LYS A 72 3.95 -12.29 -21.15
C LYS A 72 4.49 -13.65 -20.71
N GLY A 73 5.55 -13.66 -19.90
CA GLY A 73 6.02 -14.86 -19.23
C GLY A 73 4.88 -15.38 -18.36
N LYS A 74 4.30 -16.51 -18.74
CA LYS A 74 3.35 -17.26 -17.91
C LYS A 74 4.16 -17.85 -16.75
N GLY A 75 4.04 -17.26 -15.57
CA GLY A 75 4.44 -17.83 -14.29
C GLY A 75 3.21 -18.03 -13.45
#